data_AF-A0A661KSA4-F1
#
_entry.id   AF-A0A661KSA4-F1
#
_cell.length_a   1.000
_cell.length_b   1.000
_cell.length_c   1.000
_cell.angle_alpha   90.00
_cell.angle_beta   90.00
_cell.angle_gamma   90.00
#
_symmetry.space_group_name_H-M   'P 1'
#
loop_
_entity.id
_entity.type
_entity.pdbx_description
1 polymer ?
#
loop_
_entity_poly.entity_id
_entity_poly.type
_entity_poly.pdbx_seq_one_letter_code
_entity_poly.pdbx_strand_id
1 'polypeptide(L)'
;MAGLNPNDLKDMTQLIHNLLETGLTLFILEHIMAVIMNLSHRFIVLDHGEMICGGAPEEVACDPKVIKAYLGEEYALAKSK
;
A
#
# COMPACT_ATOMS: atom_id res chain seq x y z
N MET A 1 -5.98 0.85 -8.75
CA MET A 1 -5.64 0.19 -10.03
C MET A 1 -6.62 -0.96 -10.28
N ALA A 2 -7.92 -0.65 -10.32
CA ALA A 2 -8.95 -1.66 -10.45
C ALA A 2 -9.10 -2.14 -11.90
N GLY A 3 -9.27 -3.45 -12.11
CA GLY A 3 -9.49 -4.05 -13.42
C GLY A 3 -8.23 -4.42 -14.21
N LEU A 4 -7.03 -4.14 -13.66
CA LEU A 4 -5.77 -4.60 -14.23
C LEU A 4 -5.52 -6.06 -13.89
N ASN A 5 -5.02 -6.82 -14.85
CA ASN A 5 -4.50 -8.16 -14.56
C ASN A 5 -3.10 -8.07 -13.91
N PRO A 6 -2.55 -9.15 -13.34
CA PRO A 6 -1.25 -9.13 -12.67
C PRO A 6 -0.07 -8.65 -13.55
N ASN A 7 -0.08 -8.93 -14.86
CA ASN A 7 0.96 -8.45 -15.77
C ASN A 7 0.81 -6.94 -16.00
N ASP A 8 -0.40 -6.45 -16.25
CA ASP A 8 -0.64 -5.02 -16.43
C ASP A 8 -0.27 -4.23 -15.17
N LEU A 9 -0.51 -4.82 -13.99
CA LEU A 9 -0.12 -4.23 -12.71
C LEU A 9 1.40 -4.08 -12.58
N LYS A 10 2.15 -5.10 -13.03
CA LYS A 10 3.62 -5.08 -13.04
C LYS A 10 4.15 -4.00 -13.98
N ASP A 11 3.59 -3.90 -15.18
CA ASP A 11 3.99 -2.91 -16.18
C ASP A 11 3.69 -1.48 -15.68
N MET A 12 2.52 -1.27 -15.07
CA MET A 12 2.15 -0.01 -14.42
C MET A 12 3.09 0.36 -13.27
N THR A 13 3.43 -0.61 -12.42
CA THR A 13 4.37 -0.41 -11.30
C THR A 13 5.75 0.01 -11.83
N GLN A 14 6.23 -0.63 -12.91
CA GLN A 14 7.50 -0.28 -13.54
C GLN A 14 7.48 1.13 -14.15
N LEU A 15 6.38 1.50 -14.81
CA LEU A 15 6.22 2.86 -15.35
C LEU A 15 6.28 3.91 -14.23
N ILE A 16 5.64 3.64 -13.10
CA ILE A 16 5.66 4.55 -11.94
C ILE A 16 7.09 4.69 -11.39
N HIS A 17 7.84 3.59 -11.27
CA HIS A 17 9.25 3.64 -10.85
C HIS A 17 10.08 4.53 -11.77
N ASN A 18 9.93 4.37 -13.09
CA ASN A 18 10.65 5.20 -14.06
C ASN A 18 10.30 6.69 -13.90
N LEU A 19 9.06 7.03 -13.55
CA LEU A 19 8.65 8.41 -13.28
C LEU A 19 9.28 8.95 -11.99
N LEU A 20 9.35 8.13 -10.93
CA LEU A 20 10.00 8.51 -9.68
C LEU A 20 11.51 8.81 -9.88
N GLU A 21 12.18 8.05 -10.76
CA GLU A 21 13.59 8.29 -11.13
C GLU A 21 13.83 9.65 -11.78
N THR A 22 12.79 10.26 -12.38
CA THR A 22 12.90 11.63 -12.94
C THR A 22 12.87 12.73 -11.88
N GLY A 23 12.69 12.37 -10.59
CA GLY A 23 12.58 13.32 -9.48
C GLY A 23 11.14 13.79 -9.20
N LEU A 24 10.14 13.15 -9.81
CA LEU A 24 8.73 13.44 -9.54
C LEU A 24 8.31 12.91 -8.17
N THR A 25 7.51 13.70 -7.45
CA THR A 25 6.80 13.25 -6.25
C THR A 25 5.42 12.74 -6.64
N LEU A 26 5.07 11.54 -6.19
CA LEU A 26 3.79 10.91 -6.50
C LEU A 26 2.97 10.70 -5.23
N PHE A 27 1.67 11.01 -5.32
CA PHE A 27 0.67 10.70 -4.31
C PHE A 27 -0.37 9.77 -4.93
N ILE A 28 -0.54 8.58 -4.36
CA ILE A 28 -1.42 7.53 -4.88
C ILE A 28 -2.49 7.21 -3.83
N LEU A 29 -3.74 7.07 -4.28
CA LEU A 29 -4.80 6.41 -3.53
C LEU A 29 -5.01 5.00 -4.11
N GLU A 30 -4.76 3.98 -3.29
CA GLU A 30 -4.79 2.58 -3.72
C GLU A 30 -5.31 1.68 -2.59
N HIS A 31 -5.89 0.53 -2.95
CA HIS A 31 -6.35 -0.49 -1.99
C HIS A 31 -5.58 -1.82 -2.14
N ILE A 32 -4.86 -2.02 -3.24
CA ILE A 32 -4.04 -3.22 -3.46
C ILE A 32 -2.75 -3.12 -2.64
N MET A 33 -2.64 -3.93 -1.58
CA MET A 33 -1.49 -3.92 -0.68
C MET A 33 -0.16 -4.21 -1.38
N ALA A 34 -0.12 -5.12 -2.37
CA ALA A 34 1.11 -5.41 -3.10
C ALA A 34 1.70 -4.17 -3.78
N VAL A 35 0.85 -3.28 -4.29
CA VAL A 35 1.25 -2.02 -4.92
C VAL A 35 1.71 -1.02 -3.85
N ILE A 36 0.92 -0.85 -2.79
CA ILE A 36 1.25 0.07 -1.69
C ILE A 36 2.61 -0.26 -1.10
N MET A 37 2.85 -1.53 -0.80
CA MET A 37 4.10 -2.01 -0.21
C MET A 37 5.30 -1.87 -1.16
N ASN A 38 5.08 -1.88 -2.48
CA ASN A 38 6.18 -1.79 -3.46
C ASN A 38 6.52 -0.34 -3.85
N LEU A 39 5.51 0.54 -3.92
CA LEU A 39 5.67 1.89 -4.47
C LEU A 39 5.81 2.99 -3.40
N SER A 40 5.32 2.75 -2.19
CA SER A 40 5.21 3.82 -1.19
C SER A 40 6.43 3.85 -0.28
N HIS A 41 7.05 5.02 -0.13
CA HIS A 41 7.98 5.25 0.98
C HIS A 41 7.26 5.42 2.31
N ARG A 42 6.05 5.99 2.25
CA ARG A 42 5.14 6.20 3.37
C ARG A 42 3.70 6.11 2.88
N PHE A 43 2.80 5.59 3.69
CA PHE A 43 1.36 5.68 3.42
C PHE A 43 0.56 5.99 4.70
N ILE A 44 -0.68 6.40 4.51
CA ILE A 44 -1.63 6.71 5.58
C ILE A 44 -2.87 5.83 5.42
N VAL A 45 -3.46 5.45 6.55
CA VAL A 45 -4.73 4.74 6.60
C VAL A 45 -5.73 5.63 7.30
N LEU A 46 -6.87 5.84 6.64
CA LEU A 46 -8.00 6.56 7.19
C LEU A 46 -9.08 5.54 7.53
N ASP A 47 -9.78 5.73 8.63
CA ASP A 47 -11.03 5.03 8.94
C ASP A 47 -12.09 6.06 9.32
N HIS A 48 -13.24 6.04 8.64
CA HIS A 48 -14.36 6.95 8.89
C HIS A 48 -13.97 8.45 8.84
N GLY A 49 -13.00 8.81 7.99
CA GLY A 49 -12.51 10.17 7.81
C GLY A 49 -11.40 10.58 8.77
N GLU A 50 -11.04 9.73 9.73
CA GLU A 50 -9.96 9.98 10.69
C GLU A 50 -8.71 9.18 10.35
N MET A 51 -7.53 9.78 10.49
CA MET A 51 -6.27 9.06 10.29
C MET A 51 -6.03 8.12 11.47
N ILE A 52 -5.99 6.82 11.19
CA ILE A 52 -5.77 5.80 12.22
C ILE A 52 -4.30 5.40 12.35
N CYS A 53 -3.53 5.47 11.27
CA CYS A 53 -2.10 5.16 11.23
C CYS A 53 -1.42 5.80 10.01
N GLY A 54 -0.12 6.04 10.10
CA GLY A 54 0.71 6.47 8.97
C GLY A 54 2.19 6.33 9.27
N GLY A 55 2.98 5.94 8.27
CA GLY A 55 4.37 5.54 8.49
C GLY A 55 4.97 4.79 7.31
N ALA A 56 6.08 4.08 7.55
CA ALA A 56 6.66 3.18 6.56
C ALA A 56 5.71 2.00 6.29
N PRO A 57 5.70 1.42 5.08
CA PRO A 57 4.69 0.43 4.74
C PRO A 57 4.65 -0.78 5.67
N GLU A 58 5.83 -1.26 6.10
CA GLU A 58 5.99 -2.40 6.99
C GLU A 58 5.44 -2.13 8.39
N GLU A 59 5.61 -0.91 8.89
CA GLU A 59 5.12 -0.49 10.21
C GLU A 59 3.59 -0.40 10.19
N VAL A 60 3.03 0.25 9.17
CA VAL A 60 1.59 0.48 9.04
C VAL A 60 0.84 -0.84 8.79
N ALA A 61 1.40 -1.74 7.98
CA ALA A 61 0.79 -3.05 7.72
C ALA A 61 0.75 -3.98 8.96
N CYS A 62 1.61 -3.72 9.95
CA CYS A 62 1.62 -4.45 11.22
C CYS A 62 0.84 -3.73 12.33
N ASP A 63 0.29 -2.54 12.08
CA ASP A 63 -0.47 -1.80 13.08
C ASP A 63 -1.80 -2.53 13.41
N PRO A 64 -2.08 -2.85 14.68
CA PRO A 64 -3.30 -3.55 15.08
C PRO A 64 -4.60 -2.84 14.66
N LYS A 65 -4.62 -1.50 14.61
CA LYS A 65 -5.79 -0.72 14.16
C LYS A 65 -6.01 -0.92 12.67
N VAL A 66 -4.94 -0.92 11.87
CA VAL A 66 -5.00 -1.14 10.42
C VAL A 66 -5.43 -2.57 10.11
N ILE A 67 -4.87 -3.56 10.82
CA ILE A 67 -5.25 -4.96 10.69
C ILE A 67 -6.75 -5.11 10.99
N LYS A 68 -7.23 -4.56 12.10
CA LYS A 68 -8.64 -4.68 12.51
C LYS A 68 -9.60 -3.96 11.55
N ALA A 69 -9.24 -2.77 11.06
CA ALA A 69 -10.12 -1.96 10.24
C ALA A 69 -10.09 -2.33 8.74
N TYR A 70 -8.97 -2.85 8.23
CA TYR A 70 -8.75 -3.01 6.77
C TYR A 70 -8.23 -4.38 6.33
N LEU A 71 -7.28 -5.01 7.04
CA LEU A 71 -6.55 -6.17 6.50
C LEU A 71 -7.09 -7.54 6.97
N GLY A 72 -7.71 -7.58 8.15
CA GLY A 72 -8.19 -8.82 8.79
C GLY A 72 -7.10 -9.67 9.44
N GLU A 73 -7.52 -10.61 10.29
CA GLU A 73 -6.60 -11.46 11.08
C GLU A 73 -5.80 -12.46 10.23
N GLU A 74 -6.35 -12.91 9.10
CA GLU A 74 -5.67 -13.81 8.16
C GLU A 74 -4.39 -13.18 7.59
N TYR A 75 -4.42 -11.87 7.31
CA TYR A 75 -3.25 -11.13 6.83
C TYR A 75 -2.13 -11.12 7.88
N ALA A 76 -2.47 -10.90 9.16
CA ALA A 76 -1.51 -10.89 10.25
C ALA A 76 -0.85 -12.28 10.45
N LEU A 77 -1.63 -13.36 10.34
CA LEU A 77 -1.13 -14.73 10.44
C LEU A 77 -0.17 -15.09 9.31
N ALA A 78 -0.44 -14.65 8.08
CA ALA A 78 0.44 -14.89 6.93
C ALA A 78 1.81 -14.18 7.05
N LYS A 79 1.85 -13.01 7.72
CA LYS A 79 3.07 -12.24 7.97
C LYS A 79 3.93 -12.77 9.14
N SER A 80 3.37 -13.62 9.99
CA SER A 80 4.05 -14.20 11.17
C SER A 80 4.74 -15.53 10.88
N LYS A 81 4.65 -16.05 9.64
CA LYS A 81 5.41 -17.20 9.15
C LYS A 81 6.59 -16.75 8.32
#